data_AF-A0A813IUJ9-F1
#
_entry.id   AF-A0A813IUJ9-F1
#
_cell.length_a   1.000
_cell.length_b   1.000
_cell.length_c   1.000
_cell.angle_alpha   90.00
_cell.angle_beta   90.00
_cell.angle_gamma   90.00
#
_symmetry.space_group_name_H-M   'P 1'
#
loop_
_entity.id
_entity.type
_entity.pdbx_description
1 polymer ?
#
loop_
_entity_poly.entity_id
_entity_poly.type
_entity_poly.pdbx_seq_one_letter_code
_entity_poly.pdbx_strand_id
1 'polypeptide(L)'
;MALAPVSPRSDSSSPSTSEESDIDEVLALENEECSMLLAIENAADVDMGLGEDDSGESDPDCKLPTAAATRASKRQSGSGFRGVIRKVQATGSITYQAAVSISHVYAKSLHTASVEESVDFHIILVQLRECVEQGVDGGDGFEGPLAFEQSFRAACRQRQEELSKMSLSFSVVLTAFGVRFHTPATTCLEEALEVRARLLAAREQGVSAMQAYLLEVLMAGCTNMHRRSKSWTLAEAKDFVGRFDARSEAMRLKRQALQQRKAALEERLQQRRAQKALRAARAARKVKRRQQGLEERLQQRRSQRALKDARKFERRQQHLQQRWQRVVGHAQQALQQEQKLSAVSQQQAAAAAAATARAKVREEAHAHRVAERRRRALRSWTSMKNLTFEEQQAAAKTAAAAAAAARNTCT
;
A
#
# COMPACT_ATOMS: atom_id res chain seq x y z
N MET A 1 -53.32 4.65 45.00
CA MET A 1 -52.07 3.88 45.00
C MET A 1 -51.53 3.85 43.57
N ALA A 2 -50.56 4.71 43.29
CA ALA A 2 -50.04 4.95 41.94
C ALA A 2 -48.67 4.28 41.78
N LEU A 3 -48.55 3.46 40.74
CA LEU A 3 -47.32 2.74 40.37
C LEU A 3 -46.36 3.69 39.64
N ALA A 4 -45.09 3.66 40.05
CA ALA A 4 -43.99 4.41 39.46
C ALA A 4 -43.42 3.73 38.19
N PRO A 5 -42.84 4.49 37.25
CA PRO A 5 -42.27 3.92 36.02
C PRO A 5 -40.81 3.47 36.21
N VAL A 6 -40.54 2.22 35.83
CA VAL A 6 -39.22 1.59 35.80
C VAL A 6 -38.50 1.98 34.50
N SER A 7 -37.29 2.52 34.62
CA SER A 7 -36.38 2.80 33.49
C SER A 7 -35.58 1.54 33.13
N PRO A 8 -35.44 1.19 31.83
CA PRO A 8 -34.50 0.15 31.43
C PRO A 8 -33.08 0.70 31.32
N ARG A 9 -32.19 0.14 32.15
CA ARG A 9 -30.73 0.28 32.01
C ARG A 9 -30.29 -0.33 30.69
N SER A 10 -29.48 0.41 29.94
CA SER A 10 -28.84 -0.02 28.71
C SER A 10 -27.51 -0.65 29.06
N ASP A 11 -27.40 -1.97 28.93
CA ASP A 11 -26.12 -2.66 29.03
C ASP A 11 -25.27 -2.37 27.80
N SER A 12 -24.15 -1.70 28.03
CA SER A 12 -23.08 -1.46 27.07
C SER A 12 -22.21 -2.70 26.96
N SER A 13 -22.55 -3.61 26.05
CA SER A 13 -21.65 -4.68 25.60
C SER A 13 -20.81 -4.17 24.42
N SER A 14 -19.58 -3.79 24.72
CA SER A 14 -18.54 -3.48 23.72
C SER A 14 -18.20 -4.76 22.94
N PRO A 15 -18.25 -4.75 21.59
CA PRO A 15 -17.75 -5.87 20.81
C PRO A 15 -16.22 -5.88 20.86
N SER A 16 -15.67 -6.93 21.43
CA SER A 16 -14.24 -7.23 21.43
C SER A 16 -13.73 -7.35 19.99
N THR A 17 -12.76 -6.52 19.65
CA THR A 17 -11.96 -6.57 18.43
C THR A 17 -11.04 -7.79 18.47
N SER A 18 -11.50 -8.91 17.91
CA SER A 18 -10.69 -10.14 17.74
C SER A 18 -10.40 -10.45 16.27
N GLU A 19 -10.60 -9.50 15.35
CA GLU A 19 -10.39 -9.70 13.91
C GLU A 19 -8.95 -9.34 13.45
N GLU A 20 -8.08 -8.83 14.33
CA GLU A 20 -6.68 -8.51 13.98
C GLU A 20 -5.73 -9.71 14.08
N SER A 21 -6.07 -10.78 14.83
CA SER A 21 -5.18 -11.97 14.90
C SER A 21 -5.19 -12.83 13.64
N ASP A 22 -6.25 -12.75 12.83
CA ASP A 22 -6.38 -13.58 11.61
C ASP A 22 -5.53 -13.06 10.44
N ILE A 23 -5.03 -11.82 10.51
CA ILE A 23 -4.23 -11.21 9.44
C ILE A 23 -2.75 -11.60 9.59
N ASP A 24 -2.26 -11.65 10.82
CA ASP A 24 -0.85 -11.99 11.10
C ASP A 24 -0.57 -13.50 10.92
N GLU A 25 -1.55 -14.37 11.16
CA GLU A 25 -1.42 -15.81 10.89
C GLU A 25 -1.37 -16.13 9.38
N VAL A 26 -2.02 -15.31 8.54
CA VAL A 26 -2.02 -15.48 7.08
C VAL A 26 -0.70 -15.03 6.44
N LEU A 27 -0.03 -14.01 7.00
CA LEU A 27 1.29 -13.56 6.53
C LEU A 27 2.41 -14.52 6.91
N ALA A 28 2.30 -15.22 8.04
CA ALA A 28 3.26 -16.25 8.43
C ALA A 28 3.28 -17.46 7.46
N LEU A 29 2.10 -17.87 6.97
CA LEU A 29 1.98 -18.97 6.01
C LEU A 29 2.52 -18.63 4.60
N GLU A 30 2.45 -17.36 4.18
CA GLU A 30 3.00 -16.91 2.89
C GLU A 30 4.55 -16.98 2.87
N ASN A 31 5.22 -16.81 4.02
CA ASN A 31 6.68 -16.95 4.14
C ASN A 31 7.15 -18.41 4.12
N GLU A 32 6.41 -19.32 4.75
CA GLU A 32 6.74 -20.75 4.74
C GLU A 32 6.52 -21.41 3.37
N GLU A 33 5.47 -21.02 2.63
CA GLU A 33 5.13 -21.61 1.33
C GLU A 33 6.09 -21.15 0.20
N CYS A 34 6.53 -19.89 0.20
CA CYS A 34 7.61 -19.42 -0.69
C CYS A 34 8.95 -20.11 -0.36
N SER A 35 9.22 -20.36 0.93
CA SER A 35 10.40 -21.11 1.36
C SER A 35 10.36 -22.58 0.90
N MET A 36 9.17 -23.18 0.79
CA MET A 36 9.01 -24.57 0.33
C MET A 36 9.22 -24.72 -1.18
N LEU A 37 8.76 -23.75 -1.99
CA LEU A 37 9.02 -23.71 -3.44
C LEU A 37 10.52 -23.57 -3.74
N LEU A 38 11.21 -22.70 -2.99
CA LEU A 38 12.68 -22.56 -3.07
C LEU A 38 13.42 -23.80 -2.57
N ALA A 39 12.91 -24.50 -1.54
CA ALA A 39 13.49 -25.74 -1.05
C ALA A 39 13.39 -26.90 -2.06
N ILE A 40 12.33 -26.94 -2.86
CA ILE A 40 12.16 -27.96 -3.92
C ILE A 40 13.09 -27.67 -5.11
N GLU A 41 13.28 -26.39 -5.48
CA GLU A 41 14.28 -26.01 -6.49
C GLU A 41 15.72 -26.32 -6.03
N ASN A 42 16.06 -26.01 -4.77
CA ASN A 42 17.38 -26.32 -4.23
C ASN A 42 17.62 -27.84 -4.05
N ALA A 43 16.58 -28.65 -3.80
CA ALA A 43 16.73 -30.11 -3.70
C ALA A 43 16.92 -30.81 -5.06
N ALA A 44 16.56 -30.16 -6.18
CA ALA A 44 16.78 -30.69 -7.52
C ALA A 44 18.23 -30.52 -8.00
N ASP A 45 18.93 -29.49 -7.50
CA ASP A 45 20.28 -29.12 -7.97
C ASP A 45 21.43 -29.57 -7.04
N VAL A 46 21.13 -29.93 -5.78
CA VAL A 46 22.19 -30.12 -4.75
C VAL A 46 22.69 -31.57 -4.58
N ASP A 47 22.01 -32.60 -5.11
CA ASP A 47 22.38 -34.00 -4.84
C ASP A 47 22.95 -34.75 -6.07
N MET A 48 24.02 -34.20 -6.67
CA MET A 48 24.81 -34.84 -7.74
C MET A 48 26.27 -35.09 -7.32
N GLY A 49 26.54 -35.13 -6.02
CA GLY A 49 27.84 -35.53 -5.47
C GLY A 49 28.01 -37.04 -5.53
N LEU A 50 28.49 -37.56 -6.67
CA LEU A 50 28.96 -38.94 -6.80
C LEU A 50 30.09 -39.21 -5.80
N GLY A 51 29.77 -39.88 -4.70
CA GLY A 51 30.75 -40.61 -3.92
C GLY A 51 31.28 -41.76 -4.77
N GLU A 52 32.59 -41.81 -4.96
CA GLU A 52 33.27 -42.99 -5.50
C GLU A 52 33.16 -44.10 -4.44
N ASP A 53 32.41 -45.16 -4.75
CA ASP A 53 32.37 -46.38 -3.94
C ASP A 53 33.71 -47.12 -4.14
N ASP A 54 34.58 -47.00 -3.14
CA ASP A 54 35.75 -47.84 -2.96
C ASP A 54 35.28 -49.16 -2.34
N SER A 55 35.01 -50.16 -3.20
CA SER A 55 34.62 -51.50 -2.79
C SER A 55 35.83 -52.29 -2.33
N GLY A 56 36.22 -52.09 -1.07
CA GLY A 56 37.04 -53.02 -0.31
C GLY A 56 36.18 -54.13 0.29
N GLU A 57 36.55 -55.37 0.01
CA GLU A 57 36.09 -56.60 0.69
C GLU A 57 36.17 -56.46 2.23
N SER A 58 35.12 -56.83 2.95
CA SER A 58 35.22 -57.42 4.29
C SER A 58 33.91 -58.12 4.70
N ASP A 59 34.07 -59.32 5.25
CA ASP A 59 33.07 -60.26 5.74
C ASP A 59 32.10 -59.70 6.81
N PRO A 60 30.93 -60.35 7.02
CA PRO A 60 29.97 -59.94 8.03
C PRO A 60 30.27 -60.62 9.37
N ASP A 61 30.39 -59.84 10.44
CA ASP A 61 30.11 -60.35 11.77
C ASP A 61 29.36 -59.33 12.64
N CYS A 62 28.37 -59.86 13.35
CA CYS A 62 27.30 -59.15 14.06
C CYS A 62 27.78 -58.33 15.27
N LYS A 63 27.17 -57.15 15.51
CA LYS A 63 26.49 -56.76 16.77
C LYS A 63 25.82 -55.37 16.69
N LEU A 64 24.63 -55.28 17.30
CA LEU A 64 23.71 -54.14 17.41
C LEU A 64 24.19 -53.08 18.46
N PRO A 65 23.36 -52.10 18.91
CA PRO A 65 23.29 -50.74 18.36
C PRO A 65 23.58 -49.66 19.43
N THR A 66 24.29 -48.58 19.13
CA THR A 66 24.31 -47.44 20.07
C THR A 66 24.60 -46.09 19.41
N ALA A 67 23.71 -45.15 19.73
CA ALA A 67 23.86 -43.70 19.80
C ALA A 67 24.35 -42.90 18.57
N ALA A 68 23.47 -41.96 18.20
CA ALA A 68 23.75 -40.82 17.39
C ALA A 68 24.91 -39.97 17.96
N ALA A 69 26.01 -39.89 17.22
CA ALA A 69 26.94 -38.77 17.26
C ALA A 69 27.77 -38.76 15.97
N THR A 70 27.92 -37.57 15.38
CA THR A 70 28.95 -37.23 14.38
C THR A 70 28.85 -37.89 12.98
N ARG A 71 27.73 -37.68 12.29
CA ARG A 71 27.73 -37.59 10.81
C ARG A 71 28.04 -36.15 10.37
N ALA A 72 29.29 -35.72 10.55
CA ALA A 72 29.76 -34.42 10.09
C ALA A 72 31.20 -34.45 9.54
N SER A 73 31.67 -35.61 9.04
CA SER A 73 33.01 -35.77 8.47
C SER A 73 32.99 -36.46 7.10
N LYS A 74 32.11 -36.00 6.21
CA LYS A 74 32.17 -36.35 4.78
C LYS A 74 31.89 -35.14 3.89
N ARG A 75 32.25 -33.93 4.37
CA ARG A 75 32.40 -32.75 3.51
C ARG A 75 33.77 -32.84 2.87
N GLN A 76 33.77 -33.30 1.62
CA GLN A 76 34.73 -32.98 0.56
C GLN A 76 36.09 -32.47 1.04
N SER A 77 37.09 -33.33 1.05
CA SER A 77 38.51 -32.93 1.02
C SER A 77 38.87 -32.34 -0.36
N GLY A 78 38.09 -31.37 -0.84
CA GLY A 78 38.51 -30.51 -1.93
C GLY A 78 39.75 -29.76 -1.46
N SER A 79 40.77 -29.66 -2.31
CA SER A 79 42.05 -29.00 -2.03
C SER A 79 41.95 -27.50 -1.70
N GLY A 80 40.75 -26.96 -1.45
CA GLY A 80 40.45 -25.52 -1.42
C GLY A 80 40.47 -24.85 -2.80
N PHE A 81 41.25 -25.38 -3.75
CA PHE A 81 41.40 -24.85 -5.10
C PHE A 81 40.57 -25.62 -6.11
N ARG A 82 39.58 -24.94 -6.72
CA ARG A 82 38.75 -25.51 -7.78
C ARG A 82 39.64 -25.90 -8.96
N GLY A 83 39.65 -27.18 -9.33
CA GLY A 83 40.44 -27.71 -10.45
C GLY A 83 41.78 -28.36 -10.07
N VAL A 84 42.18 -28.30 -8.79
CA VAL A 84 43.30 -29.10 -8.26
C VAL A 84 42.74 -30.22 -7.40
N ILE A 85 42.97 -31.46 -7.80
CA ILE A 85 42.53 -32.66 -7.10
C ILE A 85 43.64 -33.07 -6.14
N ARG A 86 43.34 -33.07 -4.83
CA ARG A 86 44.25 -33.58 -3.79
C ARG A 86 43.94 -35.05 -3.54
N LYS A 87 44.94 -35.92 -3.62
CA LYS A 87 44.85 -37.33 -3.27
C LYS A 87 45.84 -37.67 -2.16
N VAL A 88 45.37 -38.34 -1.11
CA VAL A 88 46.24 -38.90 -0.08
C VAL A 88 46.49 -40.36 -0.43
N GLN A 89 47.75 -40.74 -0.63
CA GLN A 89 48.14 -42.11 -0.91
C GLN A 89 48.13 -42.96 0.38
N ALA A 90 48.05 -44.28 0.25
CA ALA A 90 48.08 -45.21 1.40
C ALA A 90 49.38 -45.09 2.22
N THR A 91 50.47 -44.65 1.59
CA THR A 91 51.76 -44.33 2.19
C THR A 91 51.78 -43.04 3.01
N GLY A 92 50.66 -42.28 3.04
CA GLY A 92 50.56 -40.99 3.71
C GLY A 92 51.08 -39.80 2.90
N SER A 93 51.74 -40.03 1.75
CA SER A 93 52.14 -38.96 0.83
C SER A 93 50.91 -38.32 0.18
N ILE A 94 50.94 -36.99 0.07
CA ILE A 94 49.90 -36.21 -0.60
C ILE A 94 50.38 -35.95 -2.04
N THR A 95 49.52 -36.23 -3.01
CA THR A 95 49.74 -35.86 -4.39
C THR A 95 48.62 -34.96 -4.93
N TYR A 96 48.95 -34.15 -5.91
CA TYR A 96 48.08 -33.14 -6.50
C TYR A 96 47.95 -33.38 -8.00
N GLN A 97 46.77 -33.15 -8.56
CA GLN A 97 46.51 -33.31 -9.98
C GLN A 97 45.69 -32.13 -10.49
N ALA A 98 46.18 -31.44 -11.51
CA ALA A 98 45.42 -30.40 -12.19
C ALA A 98 44.39 -31.04 -13.13
N ALA A 99 43.17 -30.52 -13.16
CA ALA A 99 42.14 -30.98 -14.08
C ALA A 99 41.20 -29.85 -14.53
N VAL A 100 40.85 -29.85 -15.82
CA VAL A 100 39.92 -28.90 -16.43
C VAL A 100 38.99 -29.65 -17.38
N SER A 101 37.71 -29.24 -17.39
CA SER A 101 36.73 -29.74 -18.37
C SER A 101 36.48 -28.66 -19.43
N ILE A 102 36.58 -29.06 -20.69
CA ILE A 102 36.43 -28.23 -21.88
C ILE A 102 35.41 -28.94 -22.78
N SER A 103 34.18 -28.45 -22.82
CA SER A 103 33.07 -28.98 -23.65
C SER A 103 33.03 -30.52 -23.75
N HIS A 104 32.93 -31.20 -22.60
CA HIS A 104 32.92 -32.67 -22.42
C HIS A 104 34.27 -33.37 -22.46
N VAL A 105 35.36 -32.75 -22.92
CA VAL A 105 36.71 -33.29 -22.72
C VAL A 105 37.18 -32.93 -21.33
N TYR A 106 37.68 -33.89 -20.58
CA TYR A 106 38.25 -33.70 -19.24
C TYR A 106 39.73 -34.05 -19.28
N ALA A 107 40.55 -33.00 -19.28
CA ALA A 107 42.00 -33.09 -19.29
C ALA A 107 42.52 -33.09 -17.85
N LYS A 108 43.44 -34.00 -17.55
CA LYS A 108 44.12 -34.09 -16.25
C LYS A 108 45.62 -34.21 -16.43
N SER A 109 46.40 -33.53 -15.61
CA SER A 109 47.84 -33.73 -15.51
C SER A 109 48.18 -35.06 -14.83
N LEU A 110 49.45 -35.46 -14.88
CA LEU A 110 49.96 -36.46 -13.95
C LEU A 110 49.86 -35.94 -12.50
N HIS A 111 49.89 -36.87 -11.54
CA HIS A 111 49.94 -36.51 -10.12
C HIS A 111 51.35 -36.01 -9.76
N THR A 112 51.44 -34.83 -9.16
CA THR A 112 52.67 -34.21 -8.67
C THR A 112 52.72 -34.22 -7.15
N ALA A 113 53.92 -34.12 -6.56
CA ALA A 113 54.08 -33.99 -5.11
C ALA A 113 53.97 -32.53 -4.63
N SER A 114 54.22 -31.57 -5.52
CA SER A 114 54.13 -30.12 -5.26
C SER A 114 52.74 -29.57 -5.63
N VAL A 115 52.18 -28.76 -4.73
CA VAL A 115 50.94 -28.02 -4.96
C VAL A 115 51.17 -26.95 -6.01
N GLU A 116 52.29 -26.26 -5.91
CA GLU A 116 52.70 -25.14 -6.76
C GLU A 116 52.76 -25.60 -8.22
N GLU A 117 53.42 -26.72 -8.48
CA GLU A 117 53.48 -27.33 -9.82
C GLU A 117 52.08 -27.70 -10.34
N SER A 118 51.20 -28.23 -9.48
CA SER A 118 49.82 -28.54 -9.88
C SER A 118 48.98 -27.28 -10.12
N VAL A 119 49.29 -26.15 -9.48
CA VAL A 119 48.63 -24.87 -9.72
C VAL A 119 49.08 -24.28 -11.05
N ASP A 120 50.39 -24.32 -11.35
CA ASP A 120 50.93 -23.88 -12.65
C ASP A 120 50.32 -24.69 -13.79
N PHE A 121 50.23 -26.01 -13.63
CA PHE A 121 49.52 -26.89 -14.54
C PHE A 121 48.04 -26.52 -14.69
N HIS A 122 47.36 -26.18 -13.59
CA HIS A 122 45.96 -25.76 -13.68
C HIS A 122 45.81 -24.45 -14.46
N ILE A 123 46.69 -23.48 -14.26
CA ILE A 123 46.71 -22.22 -15.02
C ILE A 123 46.86 -22.49 -16.51
N ILE A 124 47.82 -23.35 -16.90
CA ILE A 124 48.02 -23.74 -18.31
C ILE A 124 46.77 -24.40 -18.89
N LEU A 125 46.11 -25.31 -18.15
CA LEU A 125 44.88 -25.95 -18.60
C LEU A 125 43.69 -25.00 -18.70
N VAL A 126 43.59 -23.99 -17.83
CA VAL A 126 42.57 -22.94 -17.92
C VAL A 126 42.82 -22.06 -19.14
N GLN A 127 44.07 -21.67 -19.39
CA GLN A 127 44.39 -20.90 -20.60
C GLN A 127 44.17 -21.71 -21.88
N LEU A 128 44.45 -23.02 -21.86
CA LEU A 128 44.08 -23.92 -22.97
C LEU A 128 42.57 -23.88 -23.21
N ARG A 129 41.76 -23.96 -22.15
CA ARG A 129 40.30 -23.84 -22.25
C ARG A 129 39.88 -22.52 -22.87
N GLU A 130 40.44 -21.41 -22.42
CA GLU A 130 40.15 -20.07 -22.97
C GLU A 130 40.49 -19.98 -24.45
N CYS A 131 41.64 -20.51 -24.88
CA CYS A 131 42.01 -20.57 -26.29
C CYS A 131 41.03 -21.41 -27.13
N VAL A 132 40.55 -22.54 -26.60
CA VAL A 132 39.54 -23.37 -27.29
C VAL A 132 38.19 -22.67 -27.37
N GLU A 133 37.73 -22.05 -26.29
CA GLU A 133 36.47 -21.31 -26.26
C GLU A 133 36.53 -20.09 -27.21
N GLN A 134 37.63 -19.35 -27.22
CA GLN A 134 37.85 -18.25 -28.16
C GLN A 134 37.91 -18.72 -29.62
N GLY A 135 38.55 -19.85 -29.92
CA GLY A 135 38.58 -20.39 -31.29
C GLY A 135 37.19 -20.85 -31.79
N VAL A 136 36.33 -21.31 -30.88
CA VAL A 136 34.96 -21.71 -31.19
C VAL A 136 34.02 -20.51 -31.34
N ASP A 137 34.12 -19.50 -30.46
CA ASP A 137 33.22 -18.34 -30.44
C ASP A 137 33.69 -17.20 -31.35
N GLY A 138 35.01 -17.10 -31.58
CA GLY A 138 35.69 -15.96 -32.19
C GLY A 138 35.75 -15.95 -33.71
N GLY A 139 35.22 -16.97 -34.39
CA GLY A 139 35.14 -16.98 -35.85
C GLY A 139 36.50 -17.05 -36.55
N ASP A 140 37.48 -17.77 -35.98
CA ASP A 140 38.81 -18.05 -36.58
C ASP A 140 38.74 -18.91 -37.88
N GLY A 141 37.59 -18.93 -38.57
CA GLY A 141 37.37 -19.61 -39.85
C GLY A 141 36.97 -21.08 -39.75
N PHE A 142 36.86 -21.63 -38.54
CA PHE A 142 36.35 -22.99 -38.32
C PHE A 142 34.82 -22.97 -38.16
N GLU A 143 34.11 -23.02 -39.27
CA GLU A 143 32.65 -23.19 -39.28
C GLU A 143 32.28 -24.68 -39.45
N GLY A 144 31.30 -25.14 -38.67
CA GLY A 144 30.68 -26.45 -38.85
C GLY A 144 30.87 -27.44 -37.68
N PRO A 145 30.47 -28.71 -37.87
CA PRO A 145 30.35 -29.70 -36.79
C PRO A 145 31.69 -30.12 -36.17
N LEU A 146 32.82 -29.74 -36.77
CA LEU A 146 34.17 -30.07 -36.32
C LEU A 146 34.96 -28.86 -35.77
N ALA A 147 34.30 -27.71 -35.61
CA ALA A 147 34.94 -26.46 -35.19
C ALA A 147 35.62 -26.60 -33.81
N PHE A 148 34.99 -27.35 -32.90
CA PHE A 148 35.55 -27.62 -31.58
C PHE A 148 36.82 -28.46 -31.67
N GLU A 149 36.81 -29.55 -32.43
CA GLU A 149 37.94 -30.47 -32.58
C GLU A 149 39.14 -29.75 -33.22
N GLN A 150 38.89 -28.89 -34.22
CA GLN A 150 39.92 -28.09 -34.88
C GLN A 150 40.52 -27.05 -33.93
N SER A 151 39.67 -26.32 -33.19
CA SER A 151 40.10 -25.34 -32.19
C SER A 151 40.91 -25.98 -31.06
N PHE A 152 40.48 -27.16 -30.58
CA PHE A 152 41.20 -27.91 -29.55
C PHE A 152 42.59 -28.34 -30.02
N ARG A 153 42.69 -28.88 -31.24
CA ARG A 153 43.99 -29.26 -31.85
C ARG A 153 44.89 -28.04 -32.02
N ALA A 154 44.36 -26.92 -32.51
CA ALA A 154 45.12 -25.69 -32.71
C ALA A 154 45.69 -25.17 -31.38
N ALA A 155 44.86 -25.09 -30.34
CA ALA A 155 45.27 -24.63 -29.01
C ALA A 155 46.32 -25.58 -28.38
N CYS A 156 46.19 -26.89 -28.58
CA CYS A 156 47.19 -27.85 -28.11
C CYS A 156 48.52 -27.72 -28.86
N ARG A 157 48.51 -27.45 -30.17
CA ARG A 157 49.73 -27.20 -30.95
C ARG A 157 50.43 -25.93 -30.53
N GLN A 158 49.68 -24.85 -30.28
CA GLN A 158 50.22 -23.58 -29.82
C GLN A 158 50.97 -23.71 -28.49
N ARG A 159 50.55 -24.64 -27.62
CA ARG A 159 51.10 -24.85 -26.27
C ARG A 159 51.84 -26.19 -26.13
N GLN A 160 52.28 -26.80 -27.22
CA GLN A 160 52.80 -28.17 -27.21
C GLN A 160 53.95 -28.37 -26.22
N GLU A 161 54.88 -27.42 -26.10
CA GLU A 161 56.00 -27.49 -25.17
C GLU A 161 55.55 -27.53 -23.70
N GLU A 162 54.60 -26.68 -23.32
CA GLU A 162 54.03 -26.63 -21.97
C GLU A 162 53.27 -27.92 -21.64
N LEU A 163 52.38 -28.34 -22.56
CA LEU A 163 51.52 -29.51 -22.35
C LEU A 163 52.32 -30.83 -22.29
N SER A 164 53.44 -30.91 -23.00
CA SER A 164 54.31 -32.10 -22.99
C SER A 164 54.89 -32.40 -21.60
N LYS A 165 55.17 -31.36 -20.79
CA LYS A 165 55.69 -31.49 -19.43
C LYS A 165 54.67 -32.05 -18.45
N MET A 166 53.38 -31.91 -18.75
CA MET A 166 52.28 -32.23 -17.84
C MET A 166 51.84 -33.71 -17.90
N SER A 167 52.28 -34.46 -18.93
CA SER A 167 51.83 -35.82 -19.23
C SER A 167 50.30 -35.96 -19.13
N LEU A 168 49.60 -35.23 -20.02
CA LEU A 168 48.15 -35.14 -19.99
C LEU A 168 47.46 -36.47 -20.24
N SER A 169 46.36 -36.67 -19.52
CA SER A 169 45.37 -37.70 -19.81
C SER A 169 44.02 -37.05 -20.08
N PHE A 170 43.33 -37.54 -21.09
CA PHE A 170 42.04 -37.07 -21.55
C PHE A 170 40.99 -38.14 -21.27
N SER A 171 39.82 -37.72 -20.81
CA SER A 171 38.63 -38.56 -20.70
C SER A 171 37.43 -37.77 -21.16
N VAL A 172 36.42 -38.41 -21.71
CA VAL A 172 35.18 -37.74 -22.09
C VAL A 172 34.19 -37.87 -20.95
N VAL A 173 33.59 -36.74 -20.58
CA VAL A 173 32.63 -36.63 -19.50
C VAL A 173 31.35 -36.05 -20.06
N LEU A 174 30.34 -36.92 -20.13
CA LEU A 174 29.05 -36.56 -20.67
C LEU A 174 27.97 -36.81 -19.62
N THR A 175 27.02 -35.88 -19.58
CA THR A 175 25.76 -36.07 -18.84
C THR A 175 24.69 -36.45 -19.87
N ALA A 176 24.24 -37.70 -19.82
CA ALA A 176 23.17 -38.20 -20.67
C ALA A 176 22.05 -38.76 -19.80
N PHE A 177 20.81 -38.41 -20.14
CA PHE A 177 19.61 -38.91 -19.45
C PHE A 177 19.64 -38.69 -17.91
N GLY A 178 20.23 -37.57 -17.46
CA GLY A 178 20.33 -37.22 -16.04
C GLY A 178 21.45 -37.94 -15.28
N VAL A 179 22.27 -38.76 -15.96
CA VAL A 179 23.40 -39.48 -15.36
C VAL A 179 24.70 -39.00 -16.00
N ARG A 180 25.67 -38.63 -15.15
CA ARG A 180 27.02 -38.29 -15.59
C ARG A 180 27.87 -39.56 -15.61
N PHE A 181 28.58 -39.79 -16.71
CA PHE A 181 29.54 -40.87 -16.81
C PHE A 181 30.87 -40.35 -17.39
N HIS A 182 31.91 -41.14 -17.15
CA HIS A 182 33.27 -40.85 -17.59
C HIS A 182 33.71 -41.99 -18.49
N THR A 183 34.22 -41.67 -19.68
CA THR A 183 34.89 -42.68 -20.49
C THR A 183 36.22 -43.04 -19.85
N PRO A 184 36.75 -44.22 -20.18
CA PRO A 184 38.12 -44.53 -19.84
C PRO A 184 39.08 -43.45 -20.37
N ALA A 185 40.15 -43.19 -19.62
CA ALA A 185 41.10 -42.14 -19.97
C ALA A 185 42.08 -42.63 -21.05
N THR A 186 42.54 -41.73 -21.92
CA THR A 186 43.55 -41.94 -22.96
C THR A 186 44.61 -40.83 -22.88
N THR A 187 45.84 -41.10 -23.31
CA THR A 187 46.88 -40.08 -23.49
C THR A 187 46.86 -39.48 -24.91
N CYS A 188 46.06 -40.06 -25.81
CA CYS A 188 45.89 -39.59 -27.18
C CYS A 188 44.72 -38.60 -27.25
N LEU A 189 45.02 -37.35 -27.58
CA LEU A 189 43.99 -36.32 -27.78
C LEU A 189 43.01 -36.72 -28.89
N GLU A 190 43.51 -37.28 -29.98
CA GLU A 190 42.69 -37.62 -31.15
C GLU A 190 41.64 -38.68 -30.80
N GLU A 191 42.03 -39.72 -30.07
CA GLU A 191 41.10 -40.72 -29.55
C GLU A 191 40.01 -40.09 -28.66
N ALA A 192 40.39 -39.16 -27.78
CA ALA A 192 39.42 -38.49 -26.91
C ALA A 192 38.42 -37.62 -27.69
N LEU A 193 38.89 -36.90 -28.70
CA LEU A 193 38.03 -36.09 -29.57
C LEU A 193 37.11 -36.96 -30.43
N GLU A 194 37.59 -38.08 -30.97
CA GLU A 194 36.77 -39.04 -31.72
C GLU A 194 35.69 -39.67 -30.83
N VAL A 195 36.05 -40.12 -29.63
CA VAL A 195 35.11 -40.68 -28.65
C VAL A 195 34.06 -39.64 -28.26
N ARG A 196 34.45 -38.38 -28.07
CA ARG A 196 33.53 -37.28 -27.81
C ARG A 196 32.53 -37.11 -28.96
N ALA A 197 33.02 -36.96 -30.19
CA ALA A 197 32.17 -36.73 -31.36
C ALA A 197 31.16 -37.86 -31.54
N ARG A 198 31.60 -39.12 -31.42
CA ARG A 198 30.72 -40.30 -31.52
C ARG A 198 29.73 -40.41 -30.35
N LEU A 199 30.13 -40.08 -29.12
CA LEU A 199 29.19 -40.05 -27.98
C LEU A 199 28.12 -38.97 -28.14
N LEU A 200 28.48 -37.80 -28.66
CA LEU A 200 27.51 -36.73 -28.93
C LEU A 200 26.54 -37.13 -30.04
N ALA A 201 27.05 -37.71 -31.14
CA ALA A 201 26.20 -38.24 -32.21
C ALA A 201 25.27 -39.36 -31.72
N ALA A 202 25.78 -40.29 -30.90
CA ALA A 202 24.97 -41.37 -30.33
C ALA A 202 23.89 -40.84 -29.37
N ARG A 203 24.20 -39.79 -28.60
CA ARG A 203 23.23 -39.10 -27.76
C ARG A 203 22.08 -38.48 -28.57
N GLU A 204 22.37 -37.91 -29.73
CA GLU A 204 21.37 -37.33 -30.63
C GLU A 204 20.48 -38.41 -31.27
N GLN A 205 21.03 -39.59 -31.56
CA GLN A 205 20.30 -40.73 -32.10
C GLN A 205 19.39 -41.43 -31.07
N GLY A 206 19.66 -41.24 -29.77
CA GLY A 206 18.81 -41.70 -28.67
C GLY A 206 19.49 -42.71 -27.74
N VAL A 207 18.72 -43.18 -26.75
CA VAL A 207 19.22 -44.00 -25.63
C VAL A 207 19.92 -45.28 -26.12
N SER A 208 19.31 -46.00 -27.07
CA SER A 208 19.84 -47.28 -27.57
C SER A 208 21.20 -47.11 -28.28
N ALA A 209 21.33 -46.09 -29.15
CA ALA A 209 22.60 -45.79 -29.82
C ALA A 209 23.68 -45.39 -28.81
N MET A 210 23.30 -44.58 -27.82
CA MET A 210 24.18 -44.17 -26.72
C MET A 210 24.69 -45.37 -25.90
N GLN A 211 23.80 -46.30 -25.55
CA GLN A 211 24.15 -47.52 -24.81
C GLN A 211 25.09 -48.42 -25.59
N ALA A 212 24.80 -48.62 -26.89
CA ALA A 212 25.64 -49.44 -27.77
C ALA A 212 27.06 -48.86 -27.87
N TYR A 213 27.18 -47.56 -28.08
CA TYR A 213 28.49 -46.92 -28.19
C TYR A 213 29.23 -46.84 -26.83
N LEU A 214 28.52 -46.63 -25.72
CA LEU A 214 29.11 -46.68 -24.39
C LEU A 214 29.68 -48.06 -24.08
N LEU A 215 28.98 -49.12 -24.46
CA LEU A 215 29.46 -50.50 -24.34
C LEU A 215 30.76 -50.71 -25.15
N GLU A 216 30.79 -50.24 -26.40
CA GLU A 216 31.99 -50.28 -27.25
C GLU A 216 33.18 -49.57 -26.59
N VAL A 217 32.96 -48.37 -26.04
CA VAL A 217 34.01 -47.56 -25.38
C VAL A 217 34.52 -48.21 -24.09
N LEU A 218 33.66 -48.87 -23.30
CA LEU A 218 34.07 -49.56 -22.08
C LEU A 218 34.86 -50.86 -22.36
N MET A 219 34.50 -51.53 -23.45
CA MET A 219 35.20 -52.73 -23.92
C MET A 219 36.51 -52.41 -24.63
N ALA A 220 36.59 -51.25 -25.28
CA ALA A 220 37.83 -50.75 -25.85
C ALA A 220 38.87 -50.59 -24.76
N GLY A 221 39.95 -51.38 -24.84
CA GLY A 221 41.07 -51.29 -23.91
C GLY A 221 41.65 -49.87 -23.89
N CYS A 222 42.08 -49.42 -22.72
CA CYS A 222 42.71 -48.10 -22.60
C CYS A 222 44.13 -48.09 -23.16
N THR A 223 44.41 -47.08 -23.96
CA THR A 223 45.75 -46.71 -24.44
C THR A 223 46.52 -45.86 -23.42
N ASN A 224 45.93 -45.53 -22.27
CA ASN A 224 46.59 -44.73 -21.24
C ASN A 224 47.84 -45.42 -20.68
N MET A 225 49.00 -44.82 -20.96
CA MET A 225 50.31 -45.35 -20.58
C MET A 225 50.54 -45.38 -19.06
N HIS A 226 49.86 -44.52 -18.29
CA HIS A 226 50.09 -44.36 -16.85
C HIS A 226 49.14 -45.19 -15.98
N ARG A 227 48.00 -45.62 -16.54
CA ARG A 227 47.03 -46.47 -15.84
C ARG A 227 46.38 -47.39 -16.87
N ARG A 228 46.90 -48.61 -16.98
CA ARG A 228 46.20 -49.70 -17.68
C ARG A 228 44.97 -50.06 -16.85
N SER A 229 43.84 -49.41 -17.09
CA SER A 229 42.56 -49.95 -16.63
C SER A 229 42.30 -51.23 -17.40
N LYS A 230 41.95 -52.29 -16.67
CA LYS A 230 41.49 -53.56 -17.23
C LYS A 230 40.38 -53.25 -18.25
N SER A 231 40.51 -53.73 -19.48
CA SER A 231 39.41 -53.69 -20.45
C SER A 231 38.23 -54.46 -19.85
N TRP A 232 37.04 -53.89 -19.88
CA TRP A 232 35.90 -54.53 -19.27
C TRP A 232 35.50 -55.73 -20.10
N THR A 233 35.18 -56.83 -19.45
CA THR A 233 34.53 -57.95 -20.12
C THR A 233 33.16 -57.50 -20.63
N LEU A 234 32.64 -58.17 -21.67
CA LEU A 234 31.31 -57.87 -22.20
C LEU A 234 30.23 -57.92 -21.11
N ALA A 235 30.35 -58.84 -20.14
CA ALA A 235 29.43 -58.95 -19.00
C ALA A 235 29.53 -57.72 -18.08
N GLU A 236 30.73 -57.33 -17.64
CA GLU A 236 30.94 -56.15 -16.80
C GLU A 236 30.42 -54.85 -17.48
N ALA A 237 30.67 -54.71 -18.79
CA ALA A 237 30.19 -53.57 -19.58
C ALA A 237 28.65 -53.55 -19.69
N LYS A 238 28.02 -54.70 -19.99
CA LYS A 238 26.55 -54.82 -20.02
C LYS A 238 25.93 -54.50 -18.67
N ASP A 239 26.50 -55.00 -17.57
CA ASP A 239 25.97 -54.77 -16.23
C ASP A 239 26.02 -53.28 -15.84
N PHE A 240 27.07 -52.58 -16.24
CA PHE A 240 27.15 -51.13 -16.01
C PHE A 240 26.21 -50.34 -16.89
N VAL A 241 26.10 -50.67 -18.18
CA VAL A 241 25.14 -50.02 -19.07
C VAL A 241 23.71 -50.28 -18.59
N GLY A 242 23.41 -51.48 -18.09
CA GLY A 242 22.12 -51.81 -17.48
C GLY A 242 21.84 -51.02 -16.20
N ARG A 243 22.85 -50.84 -15.32
CA ARG A 243 22.74 -49.95 -14.15
C ARG A 243 22.54 -48.49 -14.53
N PHE A 244 23.24 -48.03 -15.58
CA PHE A 244 23.08 -46.70 -16.14
C PHE A 244 21.65 -46.48 -16.65
N ASP A 245 21.10 -47.45 -17.38
CA ASP A 245 19.74 -47.40 -17.92
C ASP A 245 18.70 -47.32 -16.79
N ALA A 246 18.78 -48.24 -15.82
CA ALA A 246 17.90 -48.27 -14.65
C ALA A 246 17.93 -46.94 -13.88
N ARG A 247 19.12 -46.34 -13.72
CA ARG A 247 19.29 -45.05 -13.05
C ARG A 247 18.68 -43.91 -13.87
N SER A 248 18.85 -43.93 -15.18
CA SER A 248 18.28 -42.93 -16.07
C SER A 248 16.75 -42.95 -16.07
N GLU A 249 16.16 -44.15 -16.07
CA GLU A 249 14.71 -44.35 -15.96
C GLU A 249 14.18 -43.90 -14.60
N ALA A 250 14.86 -44.26 -13.51
CA ALA A 250 14.49 -43.79 -12.17
C ALA A 250 14.52 -42.26 -12.07
N MET A 251 15.53 -41.60 -12.65
CA MET A 251 15.62 -40.15 -12.69
C MET A 251 14.53 -39.51 -13.55
N ARG A 252 14.17 -40.14 -14.68
CA ARG A 252 13.06 -39.70 -15.54
C ARG A 252 11.72 -39.74 -14.78
N LEU A 253 11.43 -40.86 -14.13
CA LEU A 253 10.22 -41.01 -13.30
C LEU A 253 10.19 -40.01 -12.15
N LYS A 254 11.32 -39.81 -11.45
CA LYS A 254 11.44 -38.81 -10.38
C LYS A 254 11.15 -37.40 -10.90
N ARG A 255 11.68 -37.03 -12.08
CA ARG A 255 11.44 -35.72 -12.69
C ARG A 255 9.96 -35.55 -13.07
N GLN A 256 9.33 -36.57 -13.65
CA GLN A 256 7.90 -36.54 -13.97
C GLN A 256 7.04 -36.40 -12.71
N ALA A 257 7.35 -37.13 -11.64
CA ALA A 257 6.65 -37.02 -10.36
C ALA A 257 6.80 -35.62 -9.75
N LEU A 258 7.98 -35.01 -9.84
CA LEU A 258 8.21 -33.63 -9.38
C LEU A 258 7.41 -32.61 -10.21
N GLN A 259 7.35 -32.77 -11.53
CA GLN A 259 6.55 -31.91 -12.41
C GLN A 259 5.06 -32.02 -12.09
N GLN A 260 4.55 -33.24 -11.89
CA GLN A 260 3.15 -33.46 -11.48
C GLN A 260 2.86 -32.83 -10.12
N ARG A 261 3.77 -32.96 -9.14
CA ARG A 261 3.65 -32.33 -7.83
C ARG A 261 3.65 -30.80 -7.92
N LYS A 262 4.50 -30.22 -8.78
CA LYS A 262 4.55 -28.77 -9.01
C LYS A 262 3.24 -28.27 -9.62
N ALA A 263 2.73 -28.93 -10.65
CA ALA A 263 1.45 -28.59 -11.27
C ALA A 263 0.28 -28.68 -10.28
N ALA A 264 0.22 -29.73 -9.46
CA ALA A 264 -0.81 -29.89 -8.43
C ALA A 264 -0.72 -28.81 -7.34
N LEU A 265 0.49 -28.37 -6.98
CA LEU A 265 0.68 -27.28 -6.03
C LEU A 265 0.21 -25.94 -6.63
N GLU A 266 0.57 -25.65 -7.88
CA GLU A 266 0.14 -24.45 -8.59
C GLU A 266 -1.39 -24.36 -8.69
N GLU A 267 -2.06 -25.47 -9.00
CA GLU A 267 -3.52 -25.53 -9.02
C GLU A 267 -4.13 -25.23 -7.63
N ARG A 268 -3.59 -25.83 -6.56
CA ARG A 268 -4.05 -25.56 -5.18
C ARG A 268 -3.87 -24.08 -4.81
N LEU A 269 -2.76 -23.46 -5.21
CA LEU A 269 -2.50 -22.04 -4.97
C LEU A 269 -3.51 -21.16 -5.72
N GLN A 270 -3.83 -21.49 -6.98
CA GLN A 270 -4.85 -20.78 -7.75
C GLN A 270 -6.23 -20.89 -7.10
N GLN A 271 -6.62 -22.10 -6.65
CA GLN A 271 -7.89 -22.32 -5.95
C GLN A 271 -7.97 -21.49 -4.66
N ARG A 272 -6.90 -21.44 -3.86
CA ARG A 272 -6.83 -20.62 -2.64
C ARG A 272 -6.94 -19.12 -2.95
N ARG A 273 -6.25 -18.63 -3.98
CA ARG A 273 -6.34 -17.23 -4.42
C ARG A 273 -7.76 -16.85 -4.84
N ALA A 274 -8.42 -17.73 -5.61
CA ALA A 274 -9.81 -17.54 -6.01
C ALA A 274 -10.76 -17.50 -4.80
N GLN A 275 -10.57 -18.40 -3.82
CA GLN A 275 -11.36 -18.38 -2.58
C GLN A 275 -11.13 -17.11 -1.76
N LYS A 276 -9.88 -16.64 -1.61
CA LYS A 276 -9.52 -15.39 -0.93
C LYS A 276 -10.20 -14.18 -1.61
N ALA A 277 -10.13 -14.11 -2.94
CA ALA A 277 -10.80 -13.07 -3.72
C ALA A 277 -12.33 -13.07 -3.54
N LEU A 278 -12.94 -14.25 -3.54
CA LEU A 278 -14.39 -14.38 -3.32
C LEU A 278 -14.81 -13.94 -1.91
N ARG A 279 -14.02 -14.28 -0.87
CA ARG A 279 -14.25 -13.81 0.51
C ARG A 279 -14.10 -12.29 0.61
N ALA A 280 -13.04 -11.72 0.03
CA ALA A 280 -12.82 -10.27 -0.01
C ALA A 280 -13.96 -9.54 -0.72
N ALA A 281 -14.45 -10.06 -1.85
CA ALA A 281 -15.58 -9.48 -2.57
C ALA A 281 -16.87 -9.49 -1.73
N ARG A 282 -17.13 -10.57 -0.96
CA ARG A 282 -18.28 -10.64 -0.03
C ARG A 282 -18.14 -9.62 1.10
N ALA A 283 -16.96 -9.50 1.69
CA ALA A 283 -16.67 -8.51 2.74
C ALA A 283 -16.88 -7.07 2.22
N ALA A 284 -16.32 -6.74 1.04
CA ALA A 284 -16.49 -5.44 0.41
C ALA A 284 -17.97 -5.09 0.15
N ARG A 285 -18.78 -6.06 -0.31
CA ARG A 285 -20.24 -5.86 -0.46
C ARG A 285 -20.93 -5.57 0.86
N LYS A 286 -20.54 -6.24 1.95
CA LYS A 286 -21.10 -6.01 3.30
C LYS A 286 -20.73 -4.62 3.83
N VAL A 287 -19.47 -4.19 3.63
CA VAL A 287 -19.00 -2.85 3.99
C VAL A 287 -19.76 -1.77 3.20
N LYS A 288 -19.91 -1.93 1.89
CA LYS A 288 -20.66 -0.99 1.04
C LYS A 288 -22.12 -0.84 1.49
N ARG A 289 -22.80 -1.94 1.81
CA ARG A 289 -24.17 -1.89 2.35
C ARG A 289 -24.25 -1.15 3.69
N ARG A 290 -23.27 -1.34 4.58
CA ARG A 290 -23.19 -0.61 5.85
C ARG A 290 -22.97 0.89 5.62
N GLN A 291 -22.07 1.26 4.70
CA GLN A 291 -21.81 2.65 4.34
C GLN A 291 -23.08 3.34 3.79
N GLN A 292 -23.76 2.70 2.84
CA GLN A 292 -25.03 3.21 2.30
C GLN A 292 -26.08 3.41 3.41
N GLY A 293 -26.24 2.43 4.32
CA GLY A 293 -27.15 2.57 5.44
C GLY A 293 -26.78 3.69 6.43
N LEU A 294 -25.48 3.98 6.59
CA LEU A 294 -25.00 5.12 7.40
C LEU A 294 -25.27 6.46 6.69
N GLU A 295 -25.04 6.54 5.39
CA GLU A 295 -25.30 7.72 4.57
C GLU A 295 -26.80 8.08 4.58
N GLU A 296 -27.68 7.09 4.36
CA GLU A 296 -29.12 7.26 4.44
C GLU A 296 -29.54 7.79 5.82
N ARG A 297 -29.00 7.22 6.91
CA ARG A 297 -29.27 7.71 8.28
C ARG A 297 -28.78 9.14 8.50
N LEU A 298 -27.60 9.49 7.97
CA LEU A 298 -27.08 10.86 8.06
C LEU A 298 -27.95 11.83 7.25
N GLN A 299 -28.40 11.43 6.07
CA GLN A 299 -29.29 12.24 5.23
C GLN A 299 -30.65 12.44 5.90
N GLN A 300 -31.23 11.40 6.50
CA GLN A 300 -32.45 11.50 7.32
C GLN A 300 -32.26 12.43 8.51
N ARG A 301 -31.10 12.37 9.21
CA ARG A 301 -30.80 13.30 10.30
C ARG A 301 -30.67 14.74 9.82
N ARG A 302 -30.05 14.98 8.66
CA ARG A 302 -29.94 16.30 8.05
C ARG A 302 -31.30 16.86 7.66
N SER A 303 -32.16 16.07 7.01
CA SER A 303 -33.51 16.50 6.65
C SER A 303 -34.38 16.79 7.88
N GLN A 304 -34.30 15.96 8.92
CA GLN A 304 -34.99 16.21 10.19
C GLN A 304 -34.52 17.50 10.88
N ARG A 305 -33.21 17.79 10.85
CA ARG A 305 -32.66 19.05 11.37
C ARG A 305 -33.17 20.25 10.56
N ALA A 306 -33.12 20.18 9.24
CA ALA A 306 -33.64 21.22 8.35
C ALA A 306 -35.12 21.49 8.60
N LEU A 307 -35.95 20.46 8.77
CA LEU A 307 -37.36 20.60 9.13
C LEU A 307 -37.56 21.27 10.51
N LYS A 308 -36.75 20.90 11.51
CA LYS A 308 -36.81 21.54 12.84
C LYS A 308 -36.40 23.01 12.76
N ASP A 309 -35.38 23.34 11.97
CA ASP A 309 -34.90 24.70 11.79
C ASP A 309 -35.90 25.55 11.00
N ALA A 310 -36.54 24.98 9.97
CA ALA A 310 -37.64 25.62 9.25
C ALA A 310 -38.81 25.96 10.19
N ARG A 311 -39.23 25.03 11.05
CA ARG A 311 -40.26 25.27 12.08
C ARG A 311 -39.86 26.35 13.08
N LYS A 312 -38.60 26.39 13.50
CA LYS A 312 -38.09 27.45 14.39
C LYS A 312 -38.11 28.81 13.70
N PHE A 313 -37.72 28.85 12.43
CA PHE A 313 -37.75 30.07 11.61
C PHE A 313 -39.19 30.59 11.44
N GLU A 314 -40.14 29.71 11.13
CA GLU A 314 -41.56 30.05 11.03
C GLU A 314 -42.11 30.61 12.35
N ARG A 315 -41.81 29.97 13.50
CA ARG A 315 -42.18 30.50 14.82
C ARG A 315 -41.58 31.88 15.08
N ARG A 316 -40.33 32.12 14.68
CA ARG A 316 -39.69 33.45 14.80
C ARG A 316 -40.41 34.48 13.92
N GLN A 317 -40.78 34.12 12.70
CA GLN A 317 -41.55 35.02 11.83
C GLN A 317 -42.92 35.35 12.42
N GLN A 318 -43.65 34.35 12.92
CA GLN A 318 -44.93 34.57 13.60
C GLN A 318 -44.76 35.49 14.81
N HIS A 319 -43.72 35.28 15.62
CA HIS A 319 -43.44 36.14 16.77
C HIS A 319 -43.11 37.58 16.35
N LEU A 320 -42.31 37.78 15.29
CA LEU A 320 -42.02 39.10 14.75
C LEU A 320 -43.28 39.78 14.19
N GLN A 321 -44.15 39.06 13.49
CA GLN A 321 -45.44 39.59 13.03
C GLN A 321 -46.33 40.02 14.20
N GLN A 322 -46.47 39.18 15.23
CA GLN A 322 -47.23 39.53 16.43
C GLN A 322 -46.64 40.76 17.13
N ARG A 323 -45.30 40.84 17.23
CA ARG A 323 -44.63 42.00 17.81
C ARG A 323 -44.88 43.26 16.99
N TRP A 324 -44.79 43.17 15.66
CA TRP A 324 -45.07 44.28 14.76
C TRP A 324 -46.53 44.75 14.86
N GLN A 325 -47.49 43.83 14.90
CA GLN A 325 -48.91 44.15 15.14
C GLN A 325 -49.13 44.89 16.46
N ARG A 326 -48.43 44.50 17.55
CA ARG A 326 -48.47 45.24 18.82
C ARG A 326 -47.88 46.63 18.68
N VAL A 327 -46.76 46.80 18.00
CA VAL A 327 -46.15 48.13 17.75
C VAL A 327 -47.09 49.01 16.95
N VAL A 328 -47.71 48.49 15.88
CA VAL A 328 -48.71 49.22 15.08
C VAL A 328 -49.93 49.57 15.94
N GLY A 329 -50.42 48.65 16.77
CA GLY A 329 -51.52 48.90 17.70
C GLY A 329 -51.19 50.00 18.71
N HIS A 330 -50.00 49.98 19.30
CA HIS A 330 -49.53 51.05 20.19
C HIS A 330 -49.38 52.39 19.47
N ALA A 331 -48.86 52.40 18.24
CA ALA A 331 -48.75 53.61 17.43
C ALA A 331 -50.13 54.20 17.10
N GLN A 332 -51.11 53.37 16.77
CA GLN A 332 -52.50 53.81 16.56
C GLN A 332 -53.12 54.38 17.85
N GLN A 333 -52.88 53.74 19.00
CA GLN A 333 -53.33 54.26 20.29
C GLN A 333 -52.69 55.61 20.62
N ALA A 334 -51.38 55.75 20.39
CA ALA A 334 -50.67 57.02 20.57
C ALA A 334 -51.23 58.12 19.67
N LEU A 335 -51.48 57.81 18.39
CA LEU A 335 -52.09 58.74 17.45
C LEU A 335 -53.51 59.16 17.88
N GLN A 336 -54.32 58.23 18.41
CA GLN A 336 -55.63 58.56 18.98
C GLN A 336 -55.50 59.44 20.24
N GLN A 337 -54.49 59.21 21.08
CA GLN A 337 -54.23 60.07 22.23
C GLN A 337 -53.80 61.46 21.80
N GLU A 338 -52.92 61.59 20.80
CA GLU A 338 -52.54 62.88 20.22
C GLU A 338 -53.74 63.61 19.62
N GLN A 339 -54.63 62.90 18.91
CA GLN A 339 -55.88 63.47 18.39
C GLN A 339 -56.81 63.94 19.51
N LYS A 340 -56.91 63.18 20.62
CA LYS A 340 -57.69 63.61 21.79
C LYS A 340 -57.06 64.83 22.46
N LEU A 341 -55.74 64.85 22.65
CA LEU A 341 -55.02 65.98 23.24
C LEU A 341 -55.08 67.22 22.35
N SER A 342 -55.00 67.06 21.03
CA SER A 342 -55.15 68.17 20.08
C SER A 342 -56.59 68.69 20.07
N ALA A 343 -57.60 67.82 20.18
CA ALA A 343 -58.99 68.25 20.35
C ALA A 343 -59.21 69.00 21.68
N VAL A 344 -58.61 68.54 22.77
CA VAL A 344 -58.65 69.25 24.07
C VAL A 344 -57.95 70.61 23.96
N SER A 345 -56.78 70.67 23.32
CA SER A 345 -56.06 71.92 23.06
C SER A 345 -56.86 72.89 22.19
N GLN A 346 -57.52 72.39 21.13
CA GLN A 346 -58.42 73.19 20.30
C GLN A 346 -59.64 73.70 21.08
N GLN A 347 -60.21 72.89 21.97
CA GLN A 347 -61.29 73.33 22.87
C GLN A 347 -60.81 74.40 23.85
N GLN A 348 -59.61 74.28 24.41
CA GLN A 348 -59.01 75.30 25.28
C GLN A 348 -58.71 76.59 24.52
N ALA A 349 -58.18 76.50 23.29
CA ALA A 349 -57.94 77.65 22.42
C ALA A 349 -59.26 78.33 22.02
N ALA A 350 -60.31 77.58 21.70
CA ALA A 350 -61.65 78.10 21.43
C ALA A 350 -62.26 78.77 22.67
N ALA A 351 -62.07 78.20 23.87
CA ALA A 351 -62.51 78.80 25.13
C ALA A 351 -61.74 80.10 25.43
N ALA A 352 -60.43 80.15 25.18
CA ALA A 352 -59.61 81.36 25.31
C ALA A 352 -59.99 82.45 24.29
N ALA A 353 -60.30 82.05 23.04
CA ALA A 353 -60.83 82.94 22.01
C ALA A 353 -62.22 83.49 22.39
N ALA A 354 -63.09 82.66 22.97
CA ALA A 354 -64.38 83.09 23.50
C ALA A 354 -64.23 84.02 24.71
N ALA A 355 -63.24 83.79 25.57
CA ALA A 355 -62.93 84.66 26.71
C ALA A 355 -62.39 86.03 26.26
N THR A 356 -61.51 86.06 25.26
CA THR A 356 -61.00 87.32 24.66
C THR A 356 -62.07 88.06 23.86
N ALA A 357 -62.97 87.35 23.16
CA ALA A 357 -64.14 87.96 22.53
C ALA A 357 -65.08 88.59 23.57
N ARG A 358 -65.34 87.91 24.69
CA ARG A 358 -66.13 88.47 25.82
C ARG A 358 -65.44 89.66 26.48
N ALA A 359 -64.11 89.68 26.55
CA ALA A 359 -63.34 90.81 27.04
C ALA A 359 -63.45 92.04 26.10
N LYS A 360 -63.33 91.83 24.78
CA LYS A 360 -63.53 92.88 23.77
C LYS A 360 -64.95 93.46 23.78
N VAL A 361 -65.97 92.61 23.89
CA VAL A 361 -67.37 93.07 24.02
C VAL A 361 -67.57 93.89 25.30
N ARG A 362 -66.86 93.57 26.40
CA ARG A 362 -66.89 94.37 27.64
C ARG A 362 -66.15 95.71 27.47
N GLU A 363 -65.03 95.74 26.78
CA GLU A 363 -64.31 96.98 26.44
C GLU A 363 -65.13 97.88 25.52
N GLU A 364 -65.76 97.33 24.49
CA GLU A 364 -66.64 98.06 23.58
C GLU A 364 -67.89 98.57 24.28
N ALA A 365 -68.50 97.78 25.17
CA ALA A 365 -69.60 98.22 26.02
C ALA A 365 -69.18 99.31 27.02
N HIS A 366 -67.95 99.27 27.51
CA HIS A 366 -67.38 100.33 28.35
C HIS A 366 -67.13 101.61 27.54
N ALA A 367 -66.54 101.50 26.35
CA ALA A 367 -66.34 102.60 25.43
C ALA A 367 -67.66 103.27 25.00
N HIS A 368 -68.71 102.48 24.76
CA HIS A 368 -70.05 102.99 24.47
C HIS A 368 -70.66 103.77 25.65
N ARG A 369 -70.52 103.26 26.89
CA ARG A 369 -70.98 103.98 28.09
C ARG A 369 -70.21 105.28 28.33
N VAL A 370 -68.91 105.30 28.05
CA VAL A 370 -68.09 106.52 28.13
C VAL A 370 -68.51 107.52 27.05
N ALA A 371 -68.77 107.08 25.83
CA ALA A 371 -69.27 107.92 24.74
C ALA A 371 -70.68 108.48 25.03
N GLU A 372 -71.58 107.70 25.61
CA GLU A 372 -72.90 108.18 26.05
C GLU A 372 -72.82 109.20 27.18
N ARG A 373 -71.93 109.01 28.16
CA ARG A 373 -71.68 110.02 29.19
C ARG A 373 -71.16 111.32 28.58
N ARG A 374 -70.28 111.24 27.58
CA ARG A 374 -69.78 112.41 26.83
C ARG A 374 -70.89 113.12 26.04
N ARG A 375 -71.81 112.37 25.42
CA ARG A 375 -72.99 112.94 24.73
C ARG A 375 -73.99 113.57 25.70
N ARG A 376 -74.20 113.00 26.89
CA ARG A 376 -75.05 113.60 27.94
C ARG A 376 -74.43 114.88 28.51
N ALA A 377 -73.11 114.91 28.71
CA ALA A 377 -72.40 116.12 29.12
C ALA A 377 -72.47 117.24 28.06
N LEU A 378 -72.38 116.89 26.77
CA LEU A 378 -72.52 117.87 25.69
C LEU A 378 -73.96 118.40 25.54
N ARG A 379 -74.99 117.58 25.83
CA ARG A 379 -76.39 118.02 25.87
C ARG A 379 -76.73 118.87 27.10
N SER A 380 -76.11 118.62 28.26
CA SER A 380 -76.30 119.50 29.42
C SER A 380 -75.56 120.83 29.24
N TRP A 381 -74.44 120.84 28.52
CA TRP A 381 -73.69 122.06 28.24
C TRP A 381 -74.37 122.98 27.22
N THR A 382 -75.07 122.42 26.22
CA THR A 382 -75.91 123.22 25.31
C THR A 382 -77.23 123.66 25.96
N SER A 383 -77.74 122.94 26.98
CA SER A 383 -78.91 123.38 27.75
C SER A 383 -78.60 124.51 28.75
N MET A 384 -77.35 124.65 29.22
CA MET A 384 -76.94 125.70 30.15
C MET A 384 -76.63 127.06 29.51
N LYS A 385 -76.58 127.16 28.16
CA LYS A 385 -76.32 128.43 27.47
C LYS A 385 -77.56 129.32 27.26
N ASN A 386 -78.75 128.88 27.66
CA ASN A 386 -80.00 129.62 27.53
C ASN A 386 -80.65 130.02 28.88
N LEU A 387 -79.94 129.88 30.01
CA LEU A 387 -80.51 130.21 31.32
C LEU A 387 -79.87 131.48 31.88
N THR A 388 -80.75 132.41 32.23
CA THR A 388 -80.49 133.77 32.68
C THR A 388 -79.75 133.79 34.02
N PHE A 389 -79.02 134.88 34.25
CA PHE A 389 -78.05 135.09 35.33
C PHE A 389 -78.59 134.86 36.75
N GLU A 390 -79.91 134.88 36.97
CA GLU A 390 -80.50 134.68 38.29
C GLU A 390 -80.59 133.20 38.73
N GLU A 391 -80.52 132.23 37.81
CA GLU A 391 -80.62 130.80 38.16
C GLU A 391 -79.26 130.14 38.48
N GLN A 392 -78.14 130.82 38.19
CA GLN A 392 -76.80 130.31 38.49
C GLN A 392 -76.43 130.41 39.98
N GLN A 393 -77.13 131.22 40.78
CA GLN A 393 -76.88 131.33 42.24
C GLN A 393 -77.58 130.25 43.08
N ALA A 394 -78.61 129.58 42.57
CA ALA A 394 -79.32 128.54 43.31
C ALA A 394 -78.60 127.17 43.26
N ALA A 395 -77.90 126.85 42.17
CA ALA A 395 -77.20 125.57 41.97
C ALA A 395 -75.88 125.44 42.76
N ALA A 396 -75.27 126.56 43.18
CA ALA A 396 -74.06 126.55 43.99
C ALA A 396 -74.28 126.08 45.45
N LYS A 397 -75.53 126.11 45.94
CA LYS A 397 -75.85 125.71 47.34
C LYS A 397 -76.15 124.22 47.51
N THR A 398 -76.43 123.47 46.46
CA THR A 398 -76.75 122.02 46.54
C THR A 398 -75.56 121.10 46.24
N ALA A 399 -74.51 121.58 45.57
CA ALA A 399 -73.30 120.80 45.28
C ALA A 399 -72.37 120.58 46.51
N ALA A 400 -72.51 121.40 47.57
CA ALA A 400 -71.72 121.26 48.80
C ALA A 400 -72.20 120.12 49.72
N ALA A 401 -73.44 119.65 49.58
CA ALA A 401 -74.03 118.62 50.46
C ALA A 401 -73.78 117.17 50.00
N ALA A 402 -73.42 116.94 48.73
CA ALA A 402 -73.25 115.58 48.17
C ALA A 402 -71.83 115.01 48.27
N ALA A 403 -70.82 115.84 48.58
CA ALA A 403 -69.42 115.41 48.70
C ALA A 403 -69.09 114.71 50.04
N ALA A 404 -70.01 114.71 51.02
CA ALA A 404 -69.80 114.13 52.35
C ALA A 404 -70.23 112.65 52.48
N ALA A 405 -70.93 112.07 51.50
CA ALA A 405 -71.55 110.73 51.65
C ALA A 405 -70.85 109.56 50.91
N ALA A 406 -69.80 109.81 50.11
CA ALA A 406 -69.21 108.79 49.23
C ALA A 406 -67.81 108.27 49.67
N ARG A 407 -67.42 108.45 50.95
CA ARG A 407 -66.14 107.95 51.50
C ARG A 407 -66.24 106.66 52.32
N ASN A 408 -67.41 106.00 52.37
CA ASN A 408 -67.58 104.71 53.03
C ASN A 408 -68.07 103.69 52.02
N THR A 409 -67.16 102.81 51.55
CA THR A 409 -67.34 101.44 51.01
C THR A 409 -66.46 101.20 49.77
N CYS A 410 -65.27 100.62 49.97
CA CYS A 410 -64.86 99.38 49.30
C CYS A 410 -63.48 98.92 49.80
N THR A 411 -63.52 97.77 50.46
CA THR A 411 -62.47 96.77 50.66
C THR A 411 -61.99 96.15 49.36
#